data_AF-A0A7D7KY04-F1
#
_entry.id   AF-A0A7D7KY04-F1
#
_cell.length_a   1.000
_cell.length_b   1.000
_cell.length_c   1.000
_cell.angle_alpha   90.00
_cell.angle_beta   90.00
_cell.angle_gamma   90.00
#
_symmetry.space_group_name_H-M   'P 1'
#
loop_
_entity.id
_entity.type
_entity.pdbx_description
1 polymer ?
#
loop_
_entity_poly.entity_id
_entity_poly.type
_entity_poly.pdbx_seq_one_letter_code
_entity_poly.pdbx_strand_id
1 'polypeptide(L)'
;AGTVFSGYYFLSLSLFFWLSSLMLLLASFTKSAQFPFSGWLPKAMSAPTPISSLVHSSTLVTAGLVLVMNFTEMVFNKDVIAIVLVVGIFTMLFSSVAALVEEDLKKVVALSTLSQMGFSMLTVGIGLSFVSFVHLLSHALFKSCLFMQVGYLIHCSLGQ
;
A
#
# COMPACT_ATOMS: atom_id res chain seq x y z
N ALA A 1 -6.71 -30.01 36.62
CA ALA A 1 -7.40 -28.71 36.50
C ALA A 1 -6.45 -27.60 36.02
N GLY A 2 -5.27 -27.42 36.62
CA GLY A 2 -4.33 -26.34 36.27
C GLY A 2 -3.79 -26.37 34.83
N THR A 3 -3.48 -27.54 34.27
CA THR A 3 -2.98 -27.69 32.88
C THR A 3 -4.03 -27.35 31.82
N VAL A 4 -5.29 -27.63 32.11
CA VAL A 4 -6.43 -27.29 31.26
C VAL A 4 -6.68 -25.77 31.31
N PHE A 5 -6.61 -25.18 32.51
CA PHE A 5 -6.74 -23.73 32.69
C PHE A 5 -5.59 -22.96 32.01
N SER A 6 -4.35 -23.42 32.11
CA SER A 6 -3.21 -22.83 31.39
C SER A 6 -3.37 -22.97 29.87
N GLY A 7 -3.97 -24.07 29.39
CA GLY A 7 -4.28 -24.27 27.98
C GLY A 7 -5.29 -23.25 27.45
N TYR A 8 -6.36 -22.95 28.20
CA TYR A 8 -7.33 -21.93 27.81
C TYR A 8 -6.72 -20.52 27.77
N TYR A 9 -5.87 -20.16 28.73
CA TYR A 9 -5.16 -18.88 28.70
C TYR A 9 -4.21 -18.78 27.51
N PHE A 10 -3.46 -19.84 27.20
CA PHE A 10 -2.57 -19.88 26.05
C PHE A 10 -3.33 -19.75 24.72
N LEU A 11 -4.46 -20.44 24.57
CA LEU A 11 -5.32 -20.34 23.39
C LEU A 11 -5.92 -18.93 23.25
N SER A 12 -6.35 -18.32 24.35
CA SER A 12 -6.90 -16.96 24.32
C SER A 12 -5.85 -15.93 23.88
N LEU A 13 -4.59 -16.13 24.29
CA LEU A 13 -3.47 -15.27 23.92
C LEU A 13 -3.10 -15.43 22.44
N SER A 14 -3.02 -16.66 21.94
CA SER A 14 -2.70 -16.90 20.52
C SER A 14 -3.79 -16.34 19.59
N LEU A 15 -5.06 -16.49 19.97
CA LEU A 15 -6.19 -15.87 19.26
C LEU A 15 -6.10 -14.35 19.27
N PHE A 16 -5.74 -13.74 20.41
CA PHE A 16 -5.59 -12.29 20.52
C PHE A 16 -4.50 -11.76 19.57
N PHE A 17 -3.32 -12.39 19.54
CA PHE A 17 -2.25 -12.02 18.61
C PHE A 17 -2.63 -12.22 17.14
N TRP A 18 -3.35 -13.30 16.83
CA TRP A 18 -3.79 -13.54 15.46
C TRP A 18 -4.80 -12.49 15.01
N LEU A 19 -5.79 -12.16 15.86
CA LEU A 19 -6.80 -11.16 15.55
C LEU A 19 -6.20 -9.75 15.42
N SER A 20 -5.25 -9.39 16.29
CA SER A 20 -4.58 -8.09 16.22
C SER A 20 -3.75 -7.95 14.95
N SER A 21 -3.07 -9.02 14.51
CA SER A 21 -2.32 -9.04 13.25
C SER A 21 -3.21 -8.83 12.02
N LEU A 22 -4.41 -9.41 12.01
CA LEU A 22 -5.39 -9.22 10.93
C LEU A 22 -5.96 -7.81 10.88
N MET A 23 -6.32 -7.25 12.03
CA MET A 23 -6.82 -5.87 12.10
C MET A 23 -5.77 -4.86 11.64
N LEU A 24 -4.52 -5.11 12.02
CA LEU A 24 -3.38 -4.32 11.57
C LEU A 24 -3.19 -4.40 10.04
N LEU A 25 -3.29 -5.60 9.47
CA LEU A 25 -3.26 -5.77 8.01
C LEU A 25 -4.39 -5.03 7.31
N LEU A 26 -5.61 -5.11 7.84
CA LEU A 26 -6.77 -4.47 7.23
C LEU A 26 -6.63 -2.93 7.25
N ALA A 27 -6.11 -2.37 8.34
CA ALA A 27 -5.74 -0.96 8.44
C ALA A 27 -4.65 -0.57 7.44
N SER A 28 -3.63 -1.44 7.27
CA SER A 28 -2.58 -1.20 6.28
C SER A 28 -3.10 -1.23 4.84
N PHE A 29 -3.90 -2.25 4.48
CA PHE A 29 -4.43 -2.44 3.13
C PHE A 29 -5.35 -1.30 2.70
N THR A 30 -6.18 -0.79 3.62
CA THR A 30 -7.04 0.36 3.33
C THR A 30 -6.23 1.62 3.06
N LYS A 31 -5.20 1.91 3.87
CA LYS A 31 -4.34 3.09 3.69
C LYS A 31 -3.41 3.01 2.48
N SER A 32 -2.85 1.83 2.21
CA SER A 32 -1.97 1.59 1.06
C SER A 32 -2.72 1.29 -0.25
N ALA A 33 -4.07 1.39 -0.24
CA ALA A 33 -4.95 1.14 -1.38
C ALA A 33 -4.74 -0.26 -2.01
N GLN A 34 -4.37 -1.25 -1.21
CA GLN A 34 -4.23 -2.62 -1.69
C GLN A 34 -5.61 -3.21 -2.01
N PHE A 35 -5.65 -4.22 -2.88
CA PHE A 35 -6.88 -4.90 -3.27
C PHE A 35 -7.48 -5.58 -2.03
N PRO A 36 -8.79 -5.44 -1.77
CA PRO A 36 -9.86 -4.90 -2.63
C PRO A 36 -10.09 -3.38 -2.53
N PHE A 37 -9.39 -2.67 -1.65
CA PHE A 37 -9.59 -1.25 -1.37
C PHE A 37 -8.86 -0.30 -2.33
N SER A 38 -8.52 -0.72 -3.54
CA SER A 38 -7.74 0.10 -4.49
C SER A 38 -8.54 1.22 -5.15
N GLY A 39 -9.87 1.11 -5.18
CA GLY A 39 -10.74 2.00 -5.97
C GLY A 39 -10.81 3.45 -5.50
N TRP A 40 -10.36 3.78 -4.29
CA TRP A 40 -10.39 5.16 -3.80
C TRP A 40 -9.24 6.01 -4.34
N LEU A 41 -8.10 5.39 -4.66
CA LEU A 41 -6.88 6.10 -5.06
C LEU A 41 -7.02 6.80 -6.43
N PRO A 42 -7.55 6.15 -7.50
CA PRO A 42 -7.81 6.84 -8.77
C PRO A 42 -8.87 7.93 -8.65
N LYS A 43 -9.89 7.74 -7.79
CA LYS A 43 -10.95 8.73 -7.54
C LYS A 43 -10.43 9.99 -6.83
N ALA A 44 -9.37 9.87 -6.03
CA ALA A 44 -8.77 11.00 -5.33
C ALA A 44 -8.04 11.98 -6.26
N MET A 45 -7.80 11.61 -7.53
CA MET A 45 -7.12 12.45 -8.53
C MET A 45 -7.99 13.60 -9.09
N SER A 46 -9.21 13.76 -8.59
CA SER A 46 -10.00 14.98 -8.79
C SER A 46 -9.41 16.19 -8.07
N ALA A 47 -8.54 15.98 -7.08
CA ALA A 47 -7.85 17.03 -6.36
C ALA A 47 -6.86 17.80 -7.27
N PRO A 48 -6.54 19.07 -6.94
CA PRO A 48 -5.55 19.84 -7.69
C PRO A 48 -4.17 19.18 -7.63
N THR A 49 -3.42 19.31 -8.71
CA THR A 49 -2.15 18.63 -8.97
C THR A 49 -1.07 18.78 -7.89
N PRO A 50 -0.91 19.93 -7.18
CA PRO A 50 0.04 20.02 -6.06
C PRO A 50 -0.41 19.24 -4.81
N ILE A 51 -1.71 19.04 -4.62
CA ILE A 51 -2.23 18.25 -3.49
C ILE A 51 -2.05 16.76 -3.79
N SER A 52 -2.33 16.32 -5.01
CA SER A 52 -2.07 14.93 -5.42
C SER A 52 -0.58 14.58 -5.40
N SER A 53 0.30 15.52 -5.77
CA SER A 53 1.74 15.29 -5.73
C SER A 53 2.27 15.07 -4.31
N LEU A 54 1.68 15.69 -3.29
CA LEU A 54 2.14 15.56 -1.91
C LEU A 54 1.39 14.47 -1.14
N VAL A 55 0.06 14.51 -1.16
CA VAL A 55 -0.74 13.65 -0.28
C VAL A 55 -0.75 12.21 -0.79
N HIS A 56 -0.99 12.02 -2.09
CA HIS A 56 -1.23 10.68 -2.64
C HIS A 56 0.03 9.99 -3.14
N SER A 57 1.11 10.73 -3.40
CA SER A 57 2.36 10.14 -3.88
C SER A 57 3.35 9.79 -2.75
N SER A 58 3.46 10.62 -1.70
CA SER A 58 4.56 10.51 -0.74
C SER A 58 4.14 10.18 0.70
N THR A 59 2.94 10.56 1.15
CA THR A 59 2.59 10.51 2.58
C THR A 59 1.44 9.57 2.94
N LEU A 60 0.29 9.68 2.27
CA LEU A 60 -0.91 8.95 2.70
C LEU A 60 -0.80 7.45 2.41
N VAL A 61 -0.38 7.10 1.19
CA VAL A 61 -0.39 5.71 0.72
C VAL A 61 0.81 4.92 1.27
N THR A 62 1.93 5.60 1.54
CA THR A 62 3.13 5.03 2.17
C THR A 62 2.93 4.70 3.65
N ALA A 63 2.05 5.43 4.35
CA ALA A 63 1.79 5.21 5.77
C ALA A 63 1.31 3.78 6.09
N GLY A 64 0.51 3.16 5.21
CA GLY A 64 0.07 1.77 5.39
C GLY A 64 1.23 0.77 5.34
N LEU A 65 2.22 1.00 4.49
CA LEU A 65 3.40 0.15 4.35
C LEU A 65 4.37 0.35 5.50
N VAL A 66 4.60 1.61 5.90
CA VAL A 66 5.41 1.95 7.09
C VAL A 66 4.83 1.31 8.35
N LEU A 67 3.50 1.26 8.48
CA LEU A 67 2.84 0.57 9.58
C LEU A 67 3.22 -0.91 9.61
N VAL A 68 3.12 -1.63 8.48
CA VAL A 68 3.49 -3.05 8.42
C VAL A 68 4.98 -3.25 8.67
N MET A 69 5.84 -2.36 8.18
CA MET A 69 7.28 -2.41 8.42
C MET A 69 7.66 -2.21 9.89
N ASN A 70 6.90 -1.42 10.65
CA ASN A 70 7.16 -1.23 12.09
C ASN A 70 6.67 -2.41 12.94
N PHE A 71 5.61 -3.10 12.49
CA PHE A 71 5.03 -4.24 13.20
C PHE A 71 5.41 -5.58 12.58
N THR A 72 6.60 -5.68 11.99
CA THR A 72 7.10 -6.89 11.33
C THR A 72 7.03 -8.11 12.24
N GLU A 73 7.49 -8.01 13.48
CA GLU A 73 7.49 -9.11 14.45
C GLU A 73 6.08 -9.67 14.72
N MET A 74 5.05 -8.82 14.68
CA MET A 74 3.65 -9.25 14.88
C MET A 74 3.02 -9.81 13.59
N VAL A 75 3.57 -9.44 12.43
CA VAL A 75 3.07 -9.82 11.10
C VAL A 75 3.77 -11.09 10.57
N PHE A 76 4.93 -11.47 11.10
CA PHE A 76 5.75 -12.61 10.65
C PHE A 76 5.17 -14.01 10.99
N ASN A 77 3.83 -14.16 11.01
CA ASN A 77 3.20 -15.46 10.96
C ASN A 77 3.10 -15.93 9.50
N LYS A 78 3.37 -17.22 9.23
CA LYS A 78 3.45 -17.78 7.86
C LYS A 78 2.18 -17.51 7.05
N ASP A 79 1.02 -17.64 7.67
CA ASP A 79 -0.27 -17.44 7.01
C ASP A 79 -0.49 -15.96 6.62
N VAL A 80 -0.10 -15.06 7.52
CA VAL A 80 -0.24 -13.60 7.36
C VAL A 80 0.69 -13.10 6.25
N ILE A 81 1.92 -13.61 6.20
CA ILE A 81 2.88 -13.31 5.13
C ILE A 81 2.36 -13.78 3.77
N ALA A 82 1.77 -14.98 3.69
CA ALA A 82 1.20 -15.48 2.44
C ALA A 82 0.10 -14.56 1.91
N ILE A 83 -0.76 -14.05 2.79
CA ILE A 83 -1.80 -13.05 2.43
C ILE A 83 -1.17 -11.77 1.90
N VAL A 84 -0.15 -11.23 2.59
CA VAL A 84 0.58 -10.02 2.18
C VAL A 84 1.18 -10.17 0.78
N LEU A 85 1.83 -11.30 0.51
CA LEU A 85 2.45 -11.60 -0.78
C LEU A 85 1.42 -11.71 -1.90
N VAL A 86 0.36 -12.49 -1.70
CA VAL A 86 -0.68 -12.69 -2.72
C VAL A 86 -1.38 -11.38 -3.04
N VAL A 87 -1.73 -10.60 -2.01
CA VAL A 87 -2.36 -9.28 -2.21
C VAL A 87 -1.41 -8.33 -2.93
N GLY A 88 -0.13 -8.28 -2.56
CA GLY A 88 0.87 -7.42 -3.21
C GLY A 88 1.12 -7.75 -4.68
N ILE A 89 1.19 -9.04 -5.04
CA ILE A 89 1.28 -9.49 -6.44
C ILE A 89 0.02 -9.08 -7.20
N PHE A 90 -1.15 -9.37 -6.61
CA PHE A 90 -2.42 -9.10 -7.28
C PHE A 90 -2.63 -7.60 -7.53
N THR A 91 -2.29 -6.74 -6.57
CA THR A 91 -2.41 -5.28 -6.72
C THR A 91 -1.46 -4.73 -7.76
N MET A 92 -0.22 -5.20 -7.77
CA MET A 92 0.77 -4.82 -8.78
C MET A 92 0.26 -5.15 -10.19
N LEU A 93 -0.21 -6.37 -10.41
CA LEU A 93 -0.69 -6.81 -11.72
C LEU A 93 -1.97 -6.07 -12.13
N PHE A 94 -2.96 -6.02 -11.23
CA PHE A 94 -4.26 -5.37 -11.50
C PHE A 94 -4.08 -3.90 -11.88
N SER A 95 -3.30 -3.15 -11.10
CA SER A 95 -3.08 -1.73 -11.35
C SER A 95 -2.28 -1.48 -12.63
N SER A 96 -1.33 -2.35 -12.96
CA SER A 96 -0.56 -2.25 -14.20
C SER A 96 -1.43 -2.48 -15.43
N VAL A 97 -2.34 -3.46 -15.41
CA VAL A 97 -3.29 -3.70 -16.51
C VAL A 97 -4.28 -2.54 -16.61
N ALA A 98 -4.82 -2.06 -15.49
CA ALA A 98 -5.74 -0.93 -15.49
C ALA A 98 -5.10 0.35 -16.06
N ALA A 99 -3.80 0.58 -15.79
CA ALA A 99 -3.08 1.75 -16.30
C ALA A 99 -2.96 1.79 -17.82
N LEU A 100 -3.02 0.64 -18.50
CA LEU A 100 -2.96 0.56 -19.97
C LEU A 100 -4.27 0.98 -20.65
N VAL A 101 -5.38 0.92 -19.92
CA VAL A 101 -6.73 1.20 -20.45
C VAL A 101 -7.20 2.62 -20.12
N GLU A 102 -6.60 3.26 -19.12
CA GLU A 102 -6.97 4.62 -18.71
C GLU A 102 -6.45 5.68 -19.68
N GLU A 103 -7.32 6.64 -20.03
CA GLU A 103 -7.01 7.76 -20.93
C GLU A 103 -6.51 9.00 -20.17
N ASP A 104 -6.91 9.17 -18.90
CA ASP A 104 -6.54 10.33 -18.10
C ASP A 104 -5.10 10.22 -17.58
N LEU A 105 -4.22 11.15 -17.97
CA LEU A 105 -2.81 11.17 -17.54
C LEU A 105 -2.64 11.12 -16.01
N LYS A 106 -3.48 11.83 -15.24
CA LYS A 106 -3.42 11.79 -13.76
C LYS A 106 -3.74 10.41 -13.21
N LYS A 107 -4.73 9.71 -13.79
CA LYS A 107 -5.12 8.37 -13.36
C LYS A 107 -4.06 7.33 -13.75
N VAL A 108 -3.44 7.47 -14.92
CA VAL A 108 -2.30 6.62 -15.32
C VAL A 108 -1.14 6.76 -14.33
N VAL A 109 -0.79 7.99 -13.92
CA VAL A 109 0.24 8.21 -12.90
C VAL A 109 -0.17 7.64 -11.54
N ALA A 110 -1.45 7.75 -11.17
CA ALA A 110 -2.00 7.18 -9.94
C ALA A 110 -2.00 5.64 -9.93
N LEU A 111 -2.37 5.00 -11.03
CA LEU A 111 -2.32 3.54 -11.14
C LEU A 111 -0.88 3.02 -11.15
N SER A 112 0.05 3.80 -11.68
CA SER A 112 1.48 3.49 -11.57
C SER A 112 2.09 3.84 -10.21
N THR A 113 1.42 4.58 -9.31
CA THR A 113 1.80 4.60 -7.88
C THR A 113 1.26 3.35 -7.18
N LEU A 114 0.02 2.97 -7.48
CA LEU A 114 -0.60 1.77 -6.92
C LEU A 114 0.20 0.50 -7.24
N SER A 115 0.76 0.37 -8.45
CA SER A 115 1.60 -0.78 -8.82
C SER A 115 2.90 -0.85 -8.01
N GLN A 116 3.53 0.29 -7.76
CA GLN A 116 4.76 0.39 -6.95
C GLN A 116 4.49 0.16 -5.47
N MET A 117 3.32 0.59 -4.98
CA MET A 117 2.89 0.25 -3.62
C MET A 117 2.62 -1.25 -3.49
N GLY A 118 2.04 -1.90 -4.50
CA GLY A 118 1.95 -3.37 -4.57
C GLY A 118 3.31 -4.06 -4.53
N PHE A 119 4.30 -3.54 -5.27
CA PHE A 119 5.69 -4.02 -5.23
C PHE A 119 6.35 -3.85 -3.86
N SER A 120 6.17 -2.70 -3.22
CA SER A 120 6.68 -2.47 -1.87
C SER A 120 6.01 -3.38 -0.82
N MET A 121 4.75 -3.77 -1.02
CA MET A 121 4.05 -4.71 -0.15
C MET A 121 4.58 -6.15 -0.35
N LEU A 122 4.85 -6.52 -1.60
CA LEU A 122 5.47 -7.81 -1.94
C LEU A 122 6.87 -7.94 -1.30
N THR A 123 7.71 -6.91 -1.40
CA THR A 123 9.06 -6.94 -0.81
C THR A 123 9.04 -7.01 0.71
N VAL A 124 8.06 -6.36 1.37
CA VAL A 124 7.79 -6.54 2.81
C VAL A 124 7.37 -7.98 3.11
N GLY A 125 6.52 -8.59 2.29
CA GLY A 125 6.11 -9.99 2.43
C GLY A 125 7.28 -11.00 2.29
N ILE A 126 8.31 -10.68 1.50
CA ILE A 126 9.53 -11.52 1.42
C ILE A 126 10.42 -11.34 2.67
N GLY A 127 10.14 -10.33 3.51
CA GLY A 127 10.92 -9.99 4.70
C GLY A 127 12.03 -8.97 4.44
N LEU A 128 12.10 -8.38 3.24
CA LEU A 128 13.09 -7.37 2.86
C LEU A 128 12.58 -5.95 3.16
N SER A 129 12.31 -5.67 4.44
CA SER A 129 11.74 -4.37 4.88
C SER A 129 12.64 -3.18 4.53
N PHE A 130 13.97 -3.32 4.69
CA PHE A 130 14.92 -2.25 4.35
C PHE A 130 14.90 -1.89 2.86
N VAL A 131 14.81 -2.90 1.98
CA VAL A 131 14.73 -2.69 0.52
C VAL A 131 13.42 -1.99 0.16
N SER A 132 12.31 -2.41 0.77
CA SER A 132 11.01 -1.75 0.60
C SER A 132 11.06 -0.28 1.02
N PHE A 133 11.69 0.03 2.16
CA PHE A 133 11.83 1.39 2.64
C PHE A 133 12.63 2.29 1.68
N VAL A 134 13.79 1.82 1.21
CA VAL A 134 14.60 2.57 0.22
C VAL A 134 13.82 2.77 -1.08
N HIS A 135 13.10 1.74 -1.54
CA HIS A 135 12.23 1.84 -2.70
C HIS A 135 11.15 2.92 -2.51
N LEU A 136 10.46 2.96 -1.36
CA LEU A 136 9.44 3.98 -1.08
C LEU A 136 9.99 5.40 -1.08
N LEU A 137 11.20 5.60 -0.55
CA LEU A 137 11.86 6.91 -0.58
C LEU A 137 12.13 7.35 -2.01
N SER A 138 12.71 6.46 -2.84
CA SER A 138 12.96 6.77 -4.25
C SER A 138 11.66 7.03 -5.02
N HIS A 139 10.63 6.22 -4.77
CA HIS A 139 9.31 6.35 -5.37
C HIS A 139 8.68 7.71 -5.06
N ALA A 140 8.74 8.17 -3.80
CA ALA A 140 8.20 9.46 -3.39
C ALA A 140 8.85 10.63 -4.15
N LEU A 141 10.18 10.58 -4.34
CA LEU A 141 10.91 11.60 -5.10
C LEU A 141 10.53 11.58 -6.59
N PHE A 142 10.57 10.41 -7.23
CA PHE A 142 10.27 10.32 -8.66
C PHE A 142 8.80 10.64 -8.98
N LYS A 143 7.86 10.17 -8.15
CA LYS A 143 6.43 10.42 -8.39
C LYS A 143 6.03 11.86 -8.13
N SER A 144 6.59 12.52 -7.12
CA SER A 144 6.30 13.94 -6.90
C SER A 144 6.75 14.79 -8.09
N CYS A 145 7.92 14.52 -8.67
CA CYS A 145 8.38 15.16 -9.90
C CYS A 145 7.43 14.88 -11.08
N LEU A 146 7.00 13.64 -11.30
CA LEU A 146 6.09 13.28 -12.38
C LEU A 146 4.72 13.97 -12.24
N PHE A 147 4.15 14.05 -11.04
CA PHE A 147 2.89 14.74 -10.81
C PHE A 147 3.00 16.26 -11.07
N MET A 148 4.13 16.88 -10.72
CA MET A 148 4.37 18.29 -11.04
C MET A 148 4.50 18.52 -12.56
N GLN A 149 5.20 17.64 -13.27
CA GLN A 149 5.33 17.72 -14.73
C GLN A 149 3.97 17.55 -15.43
N VAL A 150 3.16 16.57 -15.01
CA VAL A 150 1.79 16.39 -15.52
C VAL A 150 0.93 17.60 -15.18
N GLY A 151 1.08 18.17 -13.98
CA GLY A 151 0.37 19.39 -13.60
C GLY A 151 0.73 20.60 -14.47
N TYR A 152 2.01 20.75 -14.83
CA TYR A 152 2.45 21.77 -15.77
C TYR A 152 1.85 21.57 -17.17
N LEU A 153 1.87 20.33 -17.69
CA LEU A 153 1.27 20.02 -19.00
C LEU A 153 -0.22 20.37 -19.05
N ILE A 154 -0.98 20.00 -18.01
CA ILE A 154 -2.42 20.29 -17.92
C ILE A 154 -2.69 21.79 -17.78
N HIS A 155 -1.81 22.53 -17.10
CA HIS A 155 -1.93 23.98 -17.01
C HIS A 155 -1.68 24.64 -18.37
N CYS A 156 -0.68 24.18 -19.11
CA CYS A 156 -0.38 24.66 -20.46
C CYS A 156 -1.48 24.34 -21.48
N SER A 157 -2.18 23.19 -21.34
CA SER A 157 -3.32 22.80 -22.19
C SER A 157 -4.65 23.45 -21.78
N LEU A 158 -4.64 24.48 -20.92
CA LEU A 158 -5.83 25.18 -20.43
C LEU A 158 -6.84 24.28 -19.68
N GLY A 159 -6.36 23.20 -19.06
CA GLY A 159 -7.19 22.29 -18.26
C GLY A 159 -7.85 21.16 -19.05
N GLN A 160 -7.45 20.94 -20.31
CA GLN A 160 -7.77 19.74 -21.08
C GLN A 160 -6.69 18.67 -20.91
#